data_AF-A0A1A8R2T2-F1
#
_entry.id   AF-A0A1A8R2T2-F1
#
_cell.length_a   1.000
_cell.length_b   1.000
_cell.length_c   1.000
_cell.angle_alpha   90.00
_cell.angle_beta   90.00
_cell.angle_gamma   90.00
#
_symmetry.space_group_name_H-M   'P 1'
#
loop_
_entity.id
_entity.type
_entity.pdbx_description
1 polymer ?
#
loop_
_entity_poly.entity_id
_entity_poly.type
_entity_poly.pdbx_seq_one_letter_code
_entity_poly.pdbx_strand_id
1 'polypeptide(L)'
;HLEKDYWTKMKDIPQRRRRIYTHFFLGNGIGLDKYVHKRKFDKITKGFSVSEKRLKWFSGEAWKMTEIATMLKRVSGWTEDRVVYLEGPQKKKFNIRPLFVPSVPHSNENITFYLGFTFRGPVACNILVKK
;
A
#
# COMPACT_ATOMS: atom_id res chain seq x y z
N HIS A 1 -15.97 20.20 12.70
CA HIS A 1 -15.46 19.08 13.54
C HIS A 1 -14.50 18.17 12.78
N LEU A 2 -14.87 17.63 11.61
CA LEU A 2 -14.03 16.69 10.83
C LEU A 2 -12.69 17.27 10.37
N GLU A 3 -12.64 18.56 10.05
CA GLU A 3 -11.44 19.22 9.55
C GLU A 3 -10.33 19.34 10.61
N LYS A 4 -10.69 19.70 11.86
CA LYS A 4 -9.76 19.74 13.00
C LYS A 4 -9.15 18.35 13.29
N ASP A 5 -9.97 17.31 13.23
CA ASP A 5 -9.52 15.92 13.41
C ASP A 5 -8.65 15.44 12.26
N TYR A 6 -8.94 15.86 11.03
CA TYR A 6 -8.12 15.56 9.86
C TYR A 6 -6.69 16.07 10.05
N TRP A 7 -6.51 17.36 10.34
CA TRP A 7 -5.19 17.94 10.58
C TRP A 7 -4.47 17.31 11.79
N THR A 8 -5.23 16.99 12.83
CA THR A 8 -4.71 16.29 14.03
C THR A 8 -4.30 14.85 13.77
N LYS A 9 -4.87 14.17 12.76
CA LYS A 9 -4.47 12.82 12.33
C LYS A 9 -3.39 12.86 11.24
N MET A 10 -3.36 13.94 10.47
CA MET A 10 -2.43 14.15 9.37
C MET A 10 -1.04 14.62 9.82
N LYS A 11 -0.85 14.91 11.13
CA LYS A 11 0.37 15.47 11.76
C LYS A 11 1.62 15.23 10.90
N ASP A 12 2.40 16.28 10.68
CA ASP A 12 3.77 16.21 10.17
C ASP A 12 4.68 15.49 11.17
N ILE A 13 4.40 14.20 11.36
CA ILE A 13 5.16 13.28 12.18
C ILE A 13 6.48 13.09 11.44
N PRO A 14 7.65 13.21 12.08
CA PRO A 14 8.92 12.88 11.43
C PRO A 14 8.86 11.46 10.84
N GLN A 15 9.43 11.23 9.65
CA GLN A 15 9.33 9.94 8.93
C GLN A 15 9.59 8.72 9.84
N ARG A 16 10.54 8.83 10.78
CA ARG A 16 10.90 7.76 11.74
C ARG A 16 9.80 7.39 12.74
N ARG A 17 8.91 8.35 13.08
CA ARG A 17 7.83 8.21 14.07
C ARG A 17 6.48 7.88 13.43
N ARG A 18 6.36 7.86 12.09
CA ARG A 18 5.11 7.53 11.39
C ARG A 18 4.83 6.03 11.52
N ARG A 19 4.11 5.64 12.58
CA ARG A 19 3.67 4.25 12.83
C ARG A 19 2.59 3.88 11.82
N ILE A 20 3.02 3.38 10.66
CA ILE A 20 2.21 2.86 9.55
C ILE A 20 1.30 3.90 8.89
N TYR A 21 1.64 4.26 7.64
CA TYR A 21 0.90 5.20 6.81
C TYR A 21 -0.41 4.64 6.23
N THR A 22 -0.45 3.33 6.00
CA THR A 22 -1.49 2.70 5.19
C THR A 22 -2.56 2.10 6.09
N HIS A 23 -3.75 2.70 6.06
CA HIS A 23 -4.89 2.30 6.90
C HIS A 23 -5.75 1.23 6.23
N PHE A 24 -5.91 1.33 4.92
CA PHE A 24 -6.69 0.40 4.12
C PHE A 24 -5.88 -0.06 2.92
N PHE A 25 -6.20 -1.25 2.44
CA PHE A 25 -5.67 -1.78 1.19
C PHE A 25 -6.81 -2.20 0.28
N LEU A 26 -6.55 -2.19 -1.01
CA LEU A 26 -7.47 -2.75 -1.99
C LEU A 26 -7.43 -4.29 -1.88
N GLY A 27 -8.60 -4.87 -1.66
CA GLY A 27 -8.87 -6.30 -1.59
C GLY A 27 -9.73 -6.80 -2.74
N ASN A 28 -10.01 -8.10 -2.72
CA ASN A 28 -10.76 -8.81 -3.76
C ASN A 28 -12.29 -8.73 -3.60
N GLY A 29 -12.80 -8.04 -2.58
CA GLY A 29 -14.23 -7.93 -2.30
C GLY A 29 -15.01 -7.07 -3.30
N ILE A 30 -16.33 -6.98 -3.09
CA ILE A 30 -17.26 -6.15 -3.88
C ILE A 30 -17.76 -4.98 -3.00
N GLY A 31 -18.27 -3.91 -3.60
CA GLY A 31 -18.76 -2.74 -2.85
C GLY A 31 -17.72 -2.12 -1.92
N LEU A 32 -18.03 -2.00 -0.63
CA LEU A 32 -17.12 -1.49 0.40
C LEU A 32 -16.16 -2.56 0.94
N ASP A 33 -16.46 -3.86 0.74
CA ASP A 33 -15.60 -4.96 1.17
C ASP A 33 -14.28 -5.03 0.36
N LYS A 34 -14.20 -4.24 -0.71
CA LYS A 34 -12.96 -3.91 -1.44
C LYS A 34 -11.89 -3.31 -0.54
N TYR A 35 -12.24 -2.70 0.58
CA TYR A 35 -11.29 -1.99 1.45
C TYR A 35 -10.94 -2.84 2.67
N VAL A 36 -9.73 -3.40 2.66
CA VAL A 36 -9.22 -4.21 3.76
C VAL A 36 -8.54 -3.31 4.78
N HIS A 37 -9.19 -3.09 5.92
CA HIS A 37 -8.61 -2.32 7.02
C HIS A 37 -7.42 -3.06 7.66
N LYS A 38 -6.37 -2.31 8.00
CA LYS A 38 -5.11 -2.84 8.56
C LYS A 38 -5.30 -3.78 9.76
N ARG A 39 -6.30 -3.53 10.61
CA ARG A 39 -6.60 -4.40 11.76
C ARG A 39 -6.85 -5.85 11.39
N LYS A 40 -7.30 -6.17 10.17
CA LYS A 40 -7.44 -7.56 9.73
C LYS A 40 -6.07 -8.25 9.66
N PHE A 41 -5.01 -7.57 9.23
CA PHE A 41 -3.65 -8.11 9.25
C PHE A 41 -3.06 -8.19 10.65
N ASP A 42 -3.44 -7.27 11.55
CA ASP A 42 -2.98 -7.33 12.94
C ASP A 42 -3.47 -8.59 13.66
N LYS A 43 -4.63 -9.14 13.26
CA LYS A 43 -5.15 -10.44 13.73
C LYS A 43 -4.29 -11.61 13.23
N ILE A 44 -3.94 -11.62 11.94
CA ILE A 44 -3.05 -12.64 11.34
C ILE A 44 -1.67 -12.62 12.02
N THR A 45 -1.17 -11.43 12.32
CA THR A 45 0.16 -11.22 12.89
C THR A 45 0.15 -11.13 14.41
N LYS A 46 -0.89 -11.60 15.11
CA LYS A 46 -1.07 -11.39 16.57
C LYS A 46 0.13 -11.82 17.41
N GLY A 47 0.84 -12.89 17.01
CA GLY A 47 2.02 -13.40 17.71
C GLY A 47 3.32 -12.62 17.50
N PHE A 48 3.37 -11.68 16.56
CA PHE A 48 4.58 -10.89 16.31
C PHE A 48 4.63 -9.65 17.21
N SER A 49 5.83 -9.33 17.69
CA SER A 49 6.12 -8.04 18.29
C SER A 49 5.91 -6.90 17.30
N VAL A 50 5.78 -5.67 17.80
CA VAL A 50 5.61 -4.47 16.95
C VAL A 50 6.79 -4.30 16.00
N SER A 51 8.02 -4.61 16.46
CA SER A 51 9.24 -4.52 15.67
C SER A 51 9.27 -5.54 14.54
N GLU A 52 8.93 -6.80 14.82
CA GLU A 52 8.86 -7.87 13.81
C GLU A 52 7.82 -7.57 12.73
N LYS A 53 6.62 -7.11 13.13
CA LYS A 53 5.60 -6.67 12.17
C LYS A 53 6.19 -5.63 11.23
N ARG A 54 6.80 -4.58 11.78
CA ARG A 54 7.37 -3.48 10.99
C ARG A 54 8.45 -3.99 10.02
N LEU A 55 9.35 -4.84 10.49
CA LEU A 55 10.41 -5.41 9.67
C LEU A 55 9.82 -6.22 8.53
N LYS A 56 8.86 -7.12 8.81
CA LYS A 56 8.20 -7.95 7.78
C LYS A 56 7.41 -7.14 6.75
N TRP A 57 6.76 -6.04 7.16
CA TRP A 57 6.09 -5.13 6.22
C TRP A 57 7.11 -4.42 5.31
N PHE A 58 8.24 -4.00 5.87
CA PHE A 58 9.29 -3.28 5.14
C PHE A 58 10.09 -4.20 4.20
N SER A 59 10.48 -5.39 4.67
CA SER A 59 11.19 -6.40 3.86
C SER A 59 10.30 -7.05 2.79
N GLY A 60 8.99 -6.86 2.91
CA GLY A 60 8.00 -7.45 2.03
C GLY A 60 7.63 -8.90 2.37
N GLU A 61 8.16 -9.47 3.44
CA GLU A 61 7.75 -10.79 3.96
C GLU A 61 6.27 -10.86 4.33
N ALA A 62 5.68 -9.76 4.80
CA ALA A 62 4.26 -9.71 5.12
C ALA A 62 3.40 -10.07 3.90
N TRP A 63 3.85 -9.74 2.69
CA TRP A 63 3.15 -10.05 1.44
C TRP A 63 3.28 -11.50 1.00
N LYS A 64 4.24 -12.25 1.58
CA LYS A 64 4.44 -13.68 1.31
C LYS A 64 3.50 -14.56 2.13
N MET A 65 2.87 -14.02 3.17
CA MET A 65 1.87 -14.74 3.96
C MET A 65 0.61 -14.94 3.12
N THR A 66 0.27 -16.19 2.84
CA THR A 66 -0.87 -16.55 1.99
C THR A 66 -2.17 -15.92 2.48
N GLU A 67 -2.40 -15.89 3.79
CA GLU A 67 -3.57 -15.26 4.42
C GLU A 67 -3.67 -13.76 4.11
N ILE A 68 -2.55 -13.05 4.04
CA ILE A 68 -2.53 -11.63 3.68
C ILE A 68 -2.70 -11.47 2.17
N ALA A 69 -2.00 -12.28 1.38
CA ALA A 69 -2.03 -12.20 -0.08
C ALA A 69 -3.42 -12.48 -0.66
N THR A 70 -4.16 -13.47 -0.13
CA THR A 70 -5.50 -13.83 -0.61
C THR A 70 -6.55 -12.75 -0.33
N MET A 71 -6.38 -12.00 0.76
CA MET A 71 -7.26 -10.87 1.09
C MET A 71 -7.07 -9.67 0.17
N LEU A 72 -5.87 -9.52 -0.40
CA LEU A 72 -5.47 -8.35 -1.14
C LEU A 72 -5.59 -8.54 -2.65
N LYS A 73 -5.93 -7.46 -3.34
CA LYS A 73 -5.94 -7.43 -4.80
C LYS A 73 -4.63 -6.86 -5.30
N ARG A 74 -3.91 -7.63 -6.12
CA ARG A 74 -2.83 -7.07 -6.93
C ARG A 74 -3.43 -6.28 -8.08
N VAL A 75 -2.90 -5.08 -8.29
CA VAL A 75 -3.25 -4.21 -9.41
C VAL A 75 -2.12 -4.23 -10.42
N SER A 76 -2.49 -4.08 -11.70
CA SER A 76 -1.53 -3.87 -12.78
C SER A 76 -1.28 -2.38 -12.98
N GLY A 77 -0.05 -2.04 -13.33
CA GLY A 77 0.35 -0.69 -13.67
C GLY A 77 1.64 -0.72 -14.49
N TRP A 78 2.24 0.44 -14.68
CA TRP A 78 3.53 0.55 -15.36
C TRP A 78 4.39 1.63 -14.71
N THR A 79 5.69 1.58 -14.96
CA THR A 79 6.61 2.67 -14.67
C THR A 79 6.89 3.48 -15.93
N GLU A 80 7.02 4.79 -15.74
CA GLU A 80 7.50 5.72 -16.75
C GLU A 80 8.31 6.79 -16.02
N ASP A 81 9.60 6.91 -16.34
CA ASP A 81 10.54 7.82 -15.68
C ASP A 81 10.57 7.71 -14.15
N ARG A 82 10.59 6.47 -13.64
CA ARG A 82 10.53 6.14 -12.19
C ARG A 82 9.24 6.59 -11.49
N VAL A 83 8.22 6.97 -12.24
CA VAL A 83 6.88 7.25 -11.71
C VAL A 83 6.00 6.02 -11.91
N VAL A 84 5.26 5.64 -10.88
CA VAL A 84 4.33 4.51 -10.92
C VAL A 84 2.96 4.99 -11.35
N TYR A 85 2.43 4.36 -12.40
CA TYR A 85 1.12 4.65 -12.94
C TYR A 85 0.17 3.46 -12.84
N LEU A 86 -1.10 3.82 -12.73
CA LEU A 86 -2.25 2.93 -12.68
C LEU A 86 -3.30 3.49 -13.63
N GLU A 87 -3.89 2.65 -14.46
CA GLU A 87 -5.10 3.00 -15.19
C GLU A 87 -6.33 2.76 -14.30
N GLY A 88 -7.01 3.83 -13.93
CA GLY A 88 -8.26 3.74 -13.18
C GLY A 88 -9.50 3.75 -14.09
N PRO A 89 -10.68 3.94 -13.50
CA PRO A 89 -11.93 3.99 -14.26
C PRO A 89 -11.87 5.03 -15.38
N GLN A 90 -12.54 4.75 -16.50
CA GLN A 90 -12.58 5.64 -17.68
C GLN A 90 -11.22 5.88 -18.34
N LYS A 91 -10.29 4.91 -18.25
CA LYS A 91 -8.94 4.98 -18.82
C LYS A 91 -8.10 6.17 -18.31
N LYS A 92 -8.42 6.67 -17.11
CA LYS A 92 -7.68 7.78 -16.51
C LYS A 92 -6.38 7.27 -15.90
N LYS A 93 -5.28 7.94 -16.23
CA LYS A 93 -3.95 7.68 -15.67
C LYS A 93 -3.83 8.32 -14.28
N PHE A 94 -3.48 7.51 -13.28
CA PHE A 94 -3.24 7.95 -11.91
C PHE A 94 -1.76 7.76 -11.55
N ASN A 95 -1.11 8.81 -11.08
CA ASN A 95 0.20 8.73 -10.44
C ASN A 95 0.04 8.20 -9.01
N ILE A 96 0.72 7.10 -8.70
CA ILE A 96 0.67 6.46 -7.39
C ILE A 96 2.04 6.55 -6.72
N ARG A 97 2.08 7.08 -5.51
CA ARG A 97 3.35 7.22 -4.78
C ARG A 97 3.85 5.85 -4.32
N PRO A 98 5.08 5.44 -4.66
CA PRO A 98 5.65 4.20 -4.14
C PRO A 98 5.92 4.35 -2.64
N LEU A 99 5.54 3.34 -1.85
CA LEU A 99 5.86 3.31 -0.42
C LEU A 99 7.37 3.13 -0.19
N PHE A 100 8.04 2.41 -1.08
CA PHE A 100 9.48 2.17 -1.04
C PHE A 100 10.08 2.52 -2.41
N VAL A 101 10.58 3.75 -2.54
CA VAL A 101 11.13 4.31 -3.80
C VAL A 101 12.18 3.40 -4.45
N PRO A 102 13.12 2.76 -3.72
CA PRO A 102 14.10 1.87 -4.35
C PRO A 102 13.50 0.61 -5.01
N SER A 103 12.25 0.24 -4.74
CA SER A 103 11.56 -0.86 -5.45
C SER A 103 11.00 -0.49 -6.82
N VAL A 104 11.06 0.78 -7.21
CA VAL A 104 10.57 1.20 -8.53
C VAL A 104 11.63 0.88 -9.59
N PRO A 105 11.29 0.14 -10.65
CA PRO A 105 12.17 -0.07 -11.79
C PRO A 105 12.70 1.23 -12.39
N HIS A 106 13.94 1.18 -12.87
CA HIS A 106 14.58 2.32 -13.54
C HIS A 106 14.10 2.46 -14.99
N SER A 107 13.75 1.34 -15.63
CA SER A 107 13.18 1.25 -16.96
C SER A 107 11.67 1.42 -16.96
N ASN A 108 11.11 1.59 -18.16
CA ASN A 108 9.66 1.59 -18.37
C ASN A 108 9.18 0.14 -18.41
N GLU A 109 8.62 -0.33 -17.30
CA GLU A 109 8.26 -1.73 -17.09
C GLU A 109 6.77 -1.86 -16.79
N ASN A 110 6.18 -2.97 -17.24
CA ASN A 110 4.89 -3.39 -16.73
C ASN A 110 5.08 -3.97 -15.33
N ILE A 111 4.31 -3.48 -14.37
CA ILE A 111 4.44 -3.87 -12.96
C ILE A 111 3.11 -4.36 -12.39
N THR A 112 3.22 -5.06 -11.27
CA THR A 112 2.11 -5.31 -10.37
C THR A 112 2.46 -4.84 -8.98
N PHE A 113 1.46 -4.44 -8.20
CA PHE A 113 1.65 -3.99 -6.82
C PHE A 113 0.35 -4.13 -6.02
N TYR A 114 0.42 -3.95 -4.70
CA TYR A 114 -0.75 -3.77 -3.85
C TYR A 114 -1.04 -2.29 -3.65
N LEU A 115 -2.30 -1.90 -3.83
CA LEU A 115 -2.74 -0.52 -3.64
C LEU A 115 -3.13 -0.29 -2.17
N GLY A 116 -2.41 0.59 -1.50
CA GLY A 116 -2.69 1.05 -0.14
C GLY A 116 -3.29 2.45 -0.12
N PHE A 117 -4.03 2.79 0.93
CA PHE A 117 -4.60 4.10 1.15
C PHE A 117 -4.10 4.70 2.48
N THR A 118 -3.52 5.88 2.36
CA THR A 118 -3.03 6.71 3.48
C THR A 118 -3.86 8.00 3.55
N PHE A 119 -3.73 8.80 4.61
CA PHE A 119 -4.35 10.13 4.65
C PHE A 119 -3.81 11.10 3.59
N ARG A 120 -2.65 10.81 2.99
CA ARG A 120 -2.08 11.57 1.87
C ARG A 120 -2.50 11.03 0.49
N GLY A 121 -3.37 10.02 0.46
CA GLY A 121 -3.82 9.38 -0.77
C GLY A 121 -3.22 7.99 -0.99
N PRO A 122 -3.38 7.45 -2.22
CA PRO A 122 -2.99 6.09 -2.55
C PRO A 122 -1.47 5.92 -2.63
N VAL A 123 -1.02 4.71 -2.28
CA VAL A 123 0.39 4.31 -2.32
C VAL A 123 0.56 2.92 -2.94
N ALA A 124 1.66 2.70 -3.63
CA ALA A 124 2.03 1.41 -4.20
C ALA A 124 2.94 0.64 -3.25
N CYS A 125 2.54 -0.58 -2.89
CA CYS A 125 3.27 -1.47 -2.00
C CYS A 125 3.69 -2.75 -2.74
N ASN A 126 4.87 -3.28 -2.45
CA ASN A 126 5.35 -4.55 -3.03
C ASN A 126 5.29 -4.57 -4.57
N ILE A 127 5.99 -3.60 -5.17
CA ILE A 127 6.11 -3.45 -6.62
C ILE A 127 6.96 -4.60 -7.16
N LEU A 128 6.42 -5.32 -8.15
CA LEU A 128 7.10 -6.41 -8.84
C LEU A 128 6.94 -6.20 -10.35
N VAL A 129 8.01 -6.40 -11.12
CA VAL A 129 7.96 -6.39 -12.58
C VAL A 129 7.19 -7.62 -13.07
N LYS A 130 6.27 -7.43 -14.03
CA LYS A 130 5.63 -8.54 -14.75
C LYS A 130 6.68 -9.17 -15.66
N LYS A 131 6.96 -10.44 -15.45
CA LYS A 131 7.69 -11.26 -16.42
C LYS A 131 6.74 -11.74 -17.50
#